data_AF-A0A8D3X0H8-F1
#
_entry.id   AF-A0A8D3X0H8-F1
#
_cell.length_a   1.000
_cell.length_b   1.000
_cell.length_c   1.000
_cell.angle_alpha   90.00
_cell.angle_beta   90.00
_cell.angle_gamma   90.00
#
_symmetry.space_group_name_H-M   'P 1'
#
loop_
_entity.id
_entity.type
_entity.pdbx_description
1 polymer ?
#
loop_
_entity_poly.entity_id
_entity_poly.type
_entity_poly.pdbx_seq_one_letter_code
_entity_poly.pdbx_strand_id
1 'polypeptide(L)'
;MKLFEGNLKVGDWVKGKSRDGELIYGYIKTINPSKKAALINVVKSDDEKMVGTTIGMMDEKIEKLPLQKTAHEEQILSLIDLALLTKDEAWFIELTAELKRLQDKKQG
;
A
#
# COMPACT_ATOMS: atom_id res chain seq x y z
N MET A 1 22.97 -7.42 -9.23
CA MET A 1 22.50 -8.39 -8.23
C MET A 1 21.09 -7.98 -7.81
N LYS A 2 20.05 -8.67 -8.31
CA LYS A 2 18.65 -8.44 -7.90
C LYS A 2 18.41 -9.27 -6.64
N LEU A 3 18.27 -8.61 -5.49
CA LEU A 3 18.22 -9.28 -4.19
C LEU A 3 16.82 -9.54 -3.65
N PHE A 4 15.75 -9.24 -4.40
CA PHE A 4 14.38 -9.45 -3.97
C PHE A 4 13.50 -9.69 -5.21
N GLU A 5 12.69 -10.74 -5.21
CA GLU A 5 11.59 -10.84 -6.17
C GLU A 5 10.65 -9.66 -5.92
N GLY A 6 10.53 -8.75 -6.89
CA GLY A 6 9.61 -7.62 -6.81
C GLY A 6 10.12 -6.35 -6.12
N ASN A 7 11.40 -5.93 -6.31
CA ASN A 7 11.87 -4.54 -6.03
C ASN A 7 11.26 -3.89 -4.77
N LEU A 8 11.33 -4.63 -3.65
CA LEU A 8 10.81 -4.20 -2.35
C LEU A 8 11.65 -3.03 -1.83
N LYS A 9 10.99 -2.03 -1.26
CA LYS A 9 11.59 -0.82 -0.68
C LYS A 9 10.96 -0.52 0.67
N VAL A 10 11.70 0.17 1.52
CA VAL A 10 11.15 0.74 2.76
C VAL A 10 9.95 1.63 2.41
N GLY A 11 8.84 1.45 3.12
CA GLY A 11 7.57 2.12 2.89
C GLY A 11 6.62 1.40 1.93
N ASP A 12 7.06 0.34 1.22
CA ASP A 12 6.14 -0.45 0.40
C ASP A 12 5.10 -1.16 1.27
N TRP A 13 3.85 -1.11 0.82
CA TRP A 13 2.77 -1.90 1.36
C TRP A 13 2.90 -3.36 0.90
N VAL A 14 2.75 -4.27 1.84
CA VAL A 14 2.95 -5.71 1.62
C VAL A 14 1.90 -6.50 2.36
N LYS A 15 1.64 -7.70 1.85
CA LYS A 15 0.92 -8.76 2.56
C LYS A 15 1.81 -9.99 2.67
N GLY A 16 1.55 -10.82 3.68
CA GLY A 16 2.27 -12.07 3.86
C GLY A 16 1.64 -12.91 4.94
N LYS A 17 2.25 -14.07 5.21
CA LYS A 17 1.85 -14.95 6.32
C LYS A 17 2.94 -15.01 7.38
N SER A 18 2.52 -15.01 8.64
CA SER A 18 3.42 -15.21 9.78
C SER A 18 4.03 -16.63 9.77
N ARG A 19 4.76 -16.97 10.84
CA ARG A 19 5.19 -18.36 11.06
C ARG A 19 4.03 -19.28 11.45
N ASP A 20 3.07 -18.76 12.21
CA ASP A 20 1.96 -19.53 12.76
C ASP A 20 0.75 -19.56 11.80
N GLY A 21 0.83 -18.83 10.68
CA GLY A 21 -0.07 -18.91 9.54
C GLY A 21 -1.02 -17.73 9.39
N GLU A 22 -1.01 -16.80 10.34
CA GLU A 22 -1.81 -15.58 10.32
C GLU A 22 -1.52 -14.72 9.11
N LEU A 23 -2.58 -14.17 8.52
CA LEU A 23 -2.48 -13.24 7.41
C LEU A 23 -2.17 -11.83 7.92
N ILE A 24 -1.13 -11.23 7.38
CA ILE A 24 -0.64 -9.91 7.78
C ILE A 24 -0.67 -8.95 6.60
N TYR A 25 -1.11 -7.74 6.87
CA TYR A 25 -0.99 -6.56 6.00
C TYR A 25 -0.20 -5.49 6.75
N GLY A 26 0.76 -4.88 6.07
CA GLY A 26 1.60 -3.87 6.69
C GLY A 26 2.50 -3.17 5.69
N TYR A 27 3.49 -2.45 6.21
CA TYR A 27 4.50 -1.79 5.39
C TYR A 27 5.91 -2.18 5.81
N ILE A 28 6.84 -2.15 4.85
CA ILE A 28 8.26 -2.45 5.11
C ILE A 28 8.88 -1.32 5.92
N LYS A 29 9.32 -1.63 7.14
CA LYS A 29 10.06 -0.74 8.02
C LYS A 29 11.56 -0.77 7.74
N THR A 30 12.11 -1.95 7.46
CA THR A 30 13.55 -2.12 7.17
C THR A 30 13.77 -3.33 6.28
N ILE A 31 14.77 -3.27 5.40
CA ILE A 31 15.19 -4.39 4.56
C ILE A 31 16.57 -4.84 5.01
N ASN A 32 16.77 -6.15 5.14
CA ASN A 32 18.05 -6.79 5.38
C ASN A 32 18.44 -7.65 4.16
N PRO A 33 19.22 -7.10 3.20
CA PRO A 33 19.61 -7.81 1.99
C PRO A 33 20.43 -9.08 2.28
N SER A 34 21.31 -9.04 3.28
CA SER A 34 22.16 -10.18 3.64
C SER A 34 21.36 -11.37 4.18
N LYS A 35 20.20 -11.12 4.79
CA LYS A 35 19.32 -12.16 5.34
C LYS A 35 18.12 -12.48 4.45
N LYS A 36 18.00 -11.86 3.27
CA LYS A 36 16.82 -11.95 2.40
C LYS A 36 15.50 -11.79 3.18
N ALA A 37 15.46 -10.79 4.05
CA ALA A 37 14.34 -10.58 4.95
C ALA A 37 14.03 -9.10 5.11
N ALA A 38 12.79 -8.80 5.47
CA ALA A 38 12.34 -7.47 5.82
C ALA A 38 11.65 -7.46 7.18
N LEU A 39 11.76 -6.33 7.87
CA LEU A 39 10.93 -6.00 9.03
C LEU A 39 9.68 -5.29 8.54
N ILE A 40 8.52 -5.81 8.92
CA ILE A 40 7.21 -5.31 8.52
C ILE A 40 6.51 -4.79 9.77
N ASN A 41 6.00 -3.55 9.71
CA ASN A 41 5.10 -3.04 10.73
C ASN A 41 3.67 -3.44 10.36
N VAL A 42 3.01 -4.18 11.25
CA VAL A 42 1.68 -4.75 11.01
C VAL A 42 0.62 -3.68 11.20
N VAL A 43 -0.24 -3.50 10.18
CA VAL A 43 -1.37 -2.56 10.19
C VAL A 43 -2.69 -3.31 10.34
N LYS A 44 -2.79 -4.53 9.78
CA LYS A 44 -3.98 -5.39 9.90
C LYS A 44 -3.55 -6.85 9.91
N SER A 45 -4.18 -7.65 10.74
CA SER A 45 -4.03 -9.10 10.75
C SER A 45 -5.33 -9.77 11.21
N ASP A 46 -5.47 -11.06 10.93
CA ASP A 46 -6.51 -11.93 11.48
C ASP A 46 -6.26 -12.27 12.97
N ASP A 47 -5.01 -12.17 13.46
CA ASP A 47 -4.73 -12.04 14.90
C ASP A 47 -4.54 -10.57 15.27
N GLU A 48 -5.55 -10.01 15.96
CA GLU A 48 -5.55 -8.61 16.41
C GLU A 48 -4.35 -8.26 17.30
N LYS A 49 -3.77 -9.24 18.01
CA LYS A 49 -2.59 -9.01 18.88
C LYS A 49 -1.35 -8.60 18.09
N MET A 50 -1.29 -8.94 16.81
CA MET A 50 -0.16 -8.57 15.95
C MET A 50 -0.24 -7.14 15.44
N VAL A 51 -1.40 -6.49 15.47
CA VAL A 51 -1.56 -5.12 14.97
C VAL A 51 -0.67 -4.15 15.77
N GLY A 52 0.11 -3.33 15.08
CA GLY A 52 1.07 -2.40 15.69
C GLY A 52 2.42 -3.01 16.05
N THR A 53 2.59 -4.33 15.92
CA THR A 53 3.88 -5.00 16.15
C THR A 53 4.79 -4.92 14.91
N THR A 54 6.09 -5.17 15.12
CA THR A 54 7.06 -5.34 14.02
C THR A 54 7.48 -6.80 13.95
N ILE A 55 7.33 -7.41 12.77
CA ILE A 55 7.69 -8.81 12.53
C ILE A 55 8.75 -8.92 11.43
N GLY A 56 9.62 -9.93 11.55
CA GLY A 56 10.57 -10.28 10.50
C GLY A 56 10.01 -11.34 9.57
N MET A 57 10.05 -11.08 8.25
CA MET A 57 9.55 -11.99 7.23
C MET A 57 10.60 -12.18 6.13
N MET A 58 10.74 -13.42 5.64
CA MET A 58 11.60 -13.73 4.49
C MET A 58 10.97 -13.17 3.21
N ASP A 59 11.80 -12.71 2.28
CA ASP A 59 11.38 -12.13 1.01
C ASP A 59 10.40 -13.02 0.22
N GLU A 60 10.65 -14.33 0.18
CA GLU A 60 9.79 -15.33 -0.47
C GLU A 60 8.35 -15.37 0.07
N LYS A 61 8.12 -14.87 1.28
CA LYS A 61 6.79 -14.83 1.93
C LYS A 61 6.11 -13.46 1.84
N ILE A 62 6.79 -12.48 1.24
CA ILE A 62 6.32 -11.10 1.14
C ILE A 62 5.77 -10.89 -0.27
N GLU A 63 4.48 -10.58 -0.37
CA GLU A 63 3.88 -10.13 -1.61
C GLU A 63 3.67 -8.61 -1.55
N LYS A 64 4.30 -7.89 -2.48
CA LYS A 64 4.09 -6.45 -2.61
C LYS A 64 2.66 -6.18 -3.04
N LEU A 65 1.95 -5.36 -2.27
CA LEU A 65 0.62 -4.93 -2.64
C LEU A 65 0.74 -3.94 -3.81
N PRO A 66 -0.06 -4.12 -4.88
CA PRO A 66 -0.11 -3.12 -5.92
C PRO A 66 -0.61 -1.82 -5.29
N LEU A 67 0.12 -0.74 -5.48
CA LEU A 67 -0.46 0.58 -5.32
C LEU A 67 -1.57 0.65 -6.38
N GLN A 68 -2.83 0.50 -5.97
CA GLN A 68 -3.95 0.68 -6.87
C GLN A 68 -3.86 2.10 -7.43
N LYS A 69 -3.38 2.22 -8.66
CA LYS A 69 -3.43 3.46 -9.44
C LYS A 69 -4.81 3.67 -10.06
N THR A 70 -5.65 2.65 -10.05
CA THR A 70 -7.04 2.75 -10.50
C THR A 70 -7.88 3.19 -9.31
N ALA A 71 -7.87 4.49 -9.04
CA ALA A 71 -8.92 5.07 -8.24
C ALA A 71 -10.23 4.89 -9.03
N HIS A 72 -11.22 4.22 -8.44
CA HIS A 72 -12.56 4.21 -9.00
C HIS A 72 -13.14 5.62 -8.91
N GLU A 73 -14.08 5.95 -9.80
CA GLU A 73 -14.71 7.28 -9.85
C GLU A 73 -15.22 7.73 -8.47
N GLU A 74 -15.88 6.82 -7.74
CA GLU A 74 -16.37 7.05 -6.36
C GLU A 74 -15.25 7.34 -5.35
N GLN A 75 -14.07 6.72 -5.52
CA GLN A 75 -12.91 6.98 -4.66
C GLN A 75 -12.33 8.35 -4.94
N ILE A 76 -12.23 8.77 -6.21
CA ILE A 76 -11.77 10.12 -6.58
C ILE A 76 -12.73 11.17 -6.01
N LEU A 77 -14.04 10.97 -6.15
CA LEU A 77 -15.06 11.85 -5.58
C LEU A 77 -14.92 11.97 -4.05
N SER A 78 -14.72 10.85 -3.35
CA SER A 78 -14.51 10.86 -1.90
C SER A 78 -13.25 11.63 -1.48
N LEU A 79 -12.17 11.57 -2.28
CA LEU A 79 -10.95 12.34 -2.02
C LEU A 79 -11.14 13.83 -2.33
N ILE A 80 -11.96 14.17 -3.34
CA ILE A 80 -12.32 15.56 -3.65
C ILE A 80 -13.06 16.20 -2.47
N ASP A 81 -14.02 15.49 -1.89
CA ASP A 81 -14.74 15.95 -0.70
C ASP A 81 -13.77 16.20 0.46
N LEU A 82 -12.79 15.30 0.65
CA LEU A 82 -11.76 15.47 1.68
C LEU A 82 -10.87 16.69 1.41
N ALA A 83 -10.46 16.93 0.17
CA ALA A 83 -9.67 18.10 -0.22
C ALA A 83 -10.42 19.41 0.05
N LEU A 84 -11.73 19.45 -0.22
CA LEU A 84 -12.59 20.60 0.10
C LEU A 84 -12.69 20.83 1.61
N LEU A 85 -12.86 19.76 2.40
CA LEU A 85 -12.92 19.83 3.86
C LEU A 85 -11.61 20.35 4.47
N THR A 86 -10.46 19.96 3.91
CA THR A 86 -9.15 20.42 4.37
C THR A 86 -8.70 21.74 3.74
N LYS A 87 -9.48 22.28 2.78
CA LYS A 87 -9.15 23.48 1.97
C LYS A 87 -7.83 23.34 1.21
N ASP A 88 -7.52 22.13 0.74
CA ASP A 88 -6.35 21.86 -0.08
C ASP A 88 -6.69 22.06 -1.57
N GLU A 89 -6.47 23.29 -2.05
CA GLU A 89 -6.76 23.67 -3.43
C GLU A 89 -5.92 22.89 -4.45
N ALA A 90 -4.63 22.67 -4.17
CA ALA A 90 -3.74 21.96 -5.08
C ALA A 90 -4.22 20.52 -5.27
N TRP A 91 -4.54 19.84 -4.17
CA TRP A 91 -5.02 18.46 -4.21
C TRP A 91 -6.40 18.35 -4.87
N PHE A 92 -7.30 19.32 -4.63
CA PHE A 92 -8.60 19.38 -5.30
C PHE A 92 -8.48 19.47 -6.83
N ILE A 93 -7.58 20.34 -7.33
CA ILE A 93 -7.36 20.51 -8.77
C ILE A 93 -6.78 19.24 -9.40
N GLU A 94 -5.82 18.59 -8.74
CA GLU A 94 -5.24 17.32 -9.19
C GLU A 94 -6.30 16.22 -9.33
N LEU A 95 -7.12 16.04 -8.29
CA LEU A 95 -8.17 15.01 -8.23
C LEU A 95 -9.28 15.26 -9.26
N THR A 96 -9.70 16.52 -9.42
CA THR A 96 -10.72 16.89 -10.42
C THR A 96 -10.21 16.65 -11.84
N ALA A 97 -8.93 16.94 -12.11
CA ALA A 97 -8.31 16.64 -13.40
C ALA A 97 -8.22 15.12 -13.64
N GLU A 98 -7.98 14.32 -12.60
CA GLU A 98 -7.99 12.86 -12.68
C GLU A 98 -9.37 12.28 -12.94
N LEU A 99 -10.39 12.79 -12.25
CA LEU A 99 -11.79 12.43 -12.45
C LEU A 99 -12.20 12.63 -13.92
N LYS A 100 -11.87 13.78 -14.49
CA LYS A 100 -12.16 14.10 -15.90
C LYS A 100 -11.48 13.11 -16.85
N ARG A 101 -10.20 12.81 -16.64
CA ARG A 101 -9.48 11.80 -17.46
C ARG A 101 -10.13 10.41 -17.39
N LEU A 102 -10.68 10.04 -16.24
CA LEU A 102 -11.36 8.76 -16.06
C LEU A 102 -12.72 8.72 -16.78
N GLN A 103 -13.48 9.81 -16.72
CA GLN A 103 -14.76 9.95 -17.43
C GLN A 103 -14.57 9.96 -18.96
N ASP A 104 -13.54 10.66 -19.45
CA ASP A 104 -13.21 10.70 -20.88
C ASP A 104 -12.83 9.31 -21.40
N LYS A 105 -12.10 8.51 -20.61
CA LYS A 105 -11.74 7.11 -20.94
C LYS A 105 -12.91 6.14 -20.99
N LYS A 106 -14.03 6.44 -20.32
CA LYS A 106 -15.24 5.59 -20.36
C LYS A 106 -16.10 5.87 -21.60
N GLN A 107 -15.89 7.00 -22.28
CA GLN A 107 -16.70 7.45 -23.43
C GLN A 107 -16.09 7.12 -24.80
N GLY A 108 -14.89 6.53 -24.85
CA GLY A 108 -14.23 6.05 -26.07
C GLY A 108 -13.99 4.55 -26.04
#